data_AF-A0A9D8BRU4-F1
#
_entry.id   AF-A0A9D8BRU4-F1
#
_cell.length_a   1.000
_cell.length_b   1.000
_cell.length_c   1.000
_cell.angle_alpha   90.00
_cell.angle_beta   90.00
_cell.angle_gamma   90.00
#
_symmetry.space_group_name_H-M   'P 1'
#
loop_
_entity.id
_entity.type
_entity.pdbx_description
1 polymer ?
#
loop_
_entity_poly.entity_id
_entity_poly.type
_entity_poly.pdbx_seq_one_letter_code
_entity_poly.pdbx_strand_id
1 'polypeptide(L)'
;MARTKYTIGIDFGTESARAVLVNARTGEELATAVCEYPDGVIDEKLPGSGHRLDPDTALQNPLDYIEALRKTTPALLKKGRVKSDDVIGVGTDFTACTVVPCKRDGTPLMALK
;
A
#
# COMPACT_ATOMS: atom_id res chain seq x y z
N MET A 1 24.21 24.77 0.48
CA MET A 1 22.75 24.69 0.21
C MET A 1 22.17 23.59 1.08
N ALA A 2 20.99 23.78 1.68
CA ALA A 2 20.34 22.72 2.46
C ALA A 2 19.96 21.55 1.54
N ARG A 3 20.10 20.31 2.00
CA ARG A 3 19.63 19.12 1.25
C ARG A 3 18.12 19.19 1.09
N THR A 4 17.62 19.00 -0.12
CA THR A 4 16.18 18.87 -0.41
C THR A 4 15.62 17.69 0.40
N LYS A 5 14.43 17.89 0.96
CA LYS A 5 13.71 16.88 1.73
C LYS A 5 12.46 16.44 1.01
N TYR A 6 12.08 15.19 1.23
CA TYR A 6 11.01 14.52 0.51
C TYR A 6 10.02 13.85 1.44
N THR A 7 8.80 13.67 0.98
CA THR A 7 7.79 12.82 1.62
C THR A 7 7.34 11.75 0.64
N ILE A 8 6.81 10.66 1.16
CA ILE A 8 6.16 9.62 0.37
C ILE A 8 4.66 9.64 0.70
N GLY A 9 3.81 9.72 -0.32
CA GLY A 9 2.38 9.45 -0.21
C GLY A 9 2.08 8.06 -0.76
N ILE A 10 1.24 7.29 -0.10
CA ILE A 10 0.78 5.98 -0.58
C ILE A 10 -0.75 5.96 -0.60
N ASP A 11 -1.29 5.83 -1.80
CA ASP A 11 -2.71 5.74 -2.12
C ASP A 11 -3.07 4.27 -2.29
N PHE A 12 -3.80 3.73 -1.31
CA PHE A 12 -4.30 2.36 -1.33
C PHE A 12 -5.72 2.32 -1.90
N GLY A 13 -5.79 2.02 -3.19
CA GLY A 13 -7.04 1.85 -3.93
C GLY A 13 -7.65 0.47 -3.74
N THR A 14 -8.60 0.13 -4.61
CA THR A 14 -9.34 -1.14 -4.58
C THR A 14 -8.54 -2.31 -5.16
N GLU A 15 -7.78 -2.09 -6.23
CA GLU A 15 -7.07 -3.18 -6.93
C GLU A 15 -5.55 -3.03 -6.86
N SER A 16 -5.05 -1.87 -6.43
CA SER A 16 -3.63 -1.58 -6.36
C SER A 16 -3.33 -0.52 -5.31
N ALA A 17 -2.05 -0.43 -4.95
CA ALA A 17 -1.52 0.73 -4.25
C ALA A 17 -0.52 1.50 -5.11
N ARG A 18 -0.59 2.82 -5.03
CA ARG A 18 0.29 3.76 -5.73
C ARG A 18 1.07 4.58 -4.72
N ALA A 19 2.40 4.55 -4.83
CA ALA A 19 3.27 5.42 -4.07
C ALA A 19 3.77 6.59 -4.93
N VAL A 20 3.85 7.78 -4.34
CA VAL A 20 4.38 9.01 -4.94
C VAL A 20 5.47 9.60 -4.07
N LEU A 21 6.54 10.09 -4.70
CA LEU A 21 7.65 10.76 -4.02
C LEU A 21 7.56 12.25 -4.28
N VAL A 22 7.45 13.05 -3.23
CA VAL A 22 7.12 14.46 -3.32
C VAL A 22 8.22 15.31 -2.69
N ASN A 23 8.59 16.40 -3.34
CA ASN A 23 9.46 17.42 -2.76
C ASN A 23 8.72 18.16 -1.64
N ALA A 24 9.21 18.06 -0.41
CA ALA A 24 8.53 18.59 0.76
C ALA A 24 8.42 20.14 0.78
N ARG A 25 9.23 20.83 -0.03
CA ARG A 25 9.19 22.30 -0.13
C ARG A 25 8.29 22.79 -1.26
N THR A 26 8.27 22.10 -2.40
CA THR A 26 7.60 22.58 -3.62
C THR A 26 6.30 21.85 -3.95
N GLY A 27 6.08 20.67 -3.36
CA GLY A 27 4.96 19.80 -3.73
C GLY A 27 5.14 19.07 -5.07
N GLU A 28 6.30 19.20 -5.72
CA GLU A 28 6.59 18.52 -6.98
C GLU A 28 6.65 17.00 -6.77
N GLU A 29 5.95 16.25 -7.63
CA GLU A 29 6.04 14.79 -7.69
C GLU A 29 7.23 14.37 -8.57
N LEU A 30 8.24 13.73 -7.97
CA LEU A 30 9.45 13.30 -8.66
C LEU A 30 9.32 11.93 -9.30
N ALA A 31 8.55 11.04 -8.67
CA ALA A 31 8.41 9.67 -9.09
C ALA A 31 7.09 9.10 -8.62
N THR A 32 6.64 8.08 -9.33
CA THR A 32 5.49 7.23 -8.97
C THR A 32 5.83 5.77 -9.23
N ALA A 33 5.28 4.89 -8.39
CA ALA A 33 5.33 3.43 -8.52
C ALA A 33 3.98 2.85 -8.12
N VAL A 34 3.51 1.83 -8.85
CA VAL A 34 2.23 1.15 -8.61
C VAL A 34 2.49 -0.33 -8.39
N CYS A 35 1.73 -0.95 -7.50
CA CYS A 35 1.67 -2.39 -7.32
C CYS A 35 0.22 -2.83 -7.32
N GLU A 36 -0.17 -3.58 -8.34
CA GLU A 36 -1.42 -4.36 -8.32
C GLU A 36 -1.41 -5.33 -7.15
N TYR A 37 -2.55 -5.48 -6.48
CA TYR A 37 -2.72 -6.44 -5.41
C TYR A 37 -2.76 -7.85 -5.99
N PRO A 38 -1.86 -8.76 -5.57
CA PRO A 38 -1.82 -10.13 -6.06
C PRO A 38 -3.17 -10.87 -6.00
N ASP A 39 -3.95 -10.68 -4.93
CA ASP A 39 -5.24 -11.33 -4.77
C ASP A 39 -6.42 -10.46 -5.27
N GLY A 40 -6.16 -9.19 -5.62
CA GLY A 40 -7.18 -8.26 -6.11
C GLY A 40 -8.37 -8.10 -5.14
N VAL A 41 -9.57 -7.95 -5.71
CA VAL A 41 -10.83 -8.04 -4.97
C VAL A 41 -11.23 -9.51 -4.87
N ILE A 42 -11.50 -9.96 -3.65
CA ILE A 42 -11.92 -11.32 -3.34
C ILE A 42 -13.44 -11.30 -3.16
N ASP A 43 -14.19 -11.50 -4.24
CA ASP A 43 -15.66 -11.42 -4.29
C ASP A 43 -16.33 -12.74 -4.73
N GLU A 44 -15.61 -13.63 -5.42
CA GLU A 44 -16.16 -14.92 -5.84
C GLU A 44 -15.86 -16.08 -4.87
N LYS A 45 -14.59 -16.23 -4.48
CA LYS A 45 -14.10 -17.39 -3.72
C LYS A 45 -12.98 -17.02 -2.78
N LEU A 46 -12.96 -17.63 -1.60
CA LEU A 46 -11.83 -17.52 -0.68
C LEU A 46 -10.56 -18.17 -1.28
N PRO A 47 -9.44 -17.43 -1.37
CA PRO A 47 -8.16 -17.99 -1.77
C PRO A 47 -7.76 -19.18 -0.89
N GLY A 48 -7.14 -20.19 -1.49
CA GLY A 48 -6.63 -21.38 -0.80
C GLY A 48 -7.68 -22.45 -0.45
N SER A 49 -8.91 -22.08 -0.08
CA SER A 49 -9.98 -23.05 0.23
C SER A 49 -10.94 -23.30 -0.93
N GLY A 50 -11.10 -22.32 -1.84
CA GLY A 50 -12.06 -22.40 -2.96
C GLY A 50 -13.52 -22.29 -2.54
N HIS A 51 -13.80 -22.00 -1.26
CA HIS A 51 -15.15 -21.74 -0.75
C HIS A 51 -15.76 -20.55 -1.50
N ARG A 52 -16.95 -20.74 -2.10
CA ARG A 52 -17.68 -19.64 -2.74
C ARG A 52 -18.21 -18.68 -1.69
N LEU A 53 -18.08 -17.40 -1.98
CA LEU A 53 -18.60 -16.33 -1.14
C LEU A 53 -20.09 -16.13 -1.38
N ASP A 54 -20.76 -15.62 -0.35
CA ASP A 54 -22.15 -15.19 -0.47
C ASP A 54 -22.24 -13.93 -1.35
N PRO A 55 -23.39 -13.69 -2.03
CA PRO A 55 -23.60 -12.47 -2.80
C PRO A 55 -23.29 -11.20 -2.01
N ASP A 56 -22.84 -10.16 -2.71
CA ASP A 56 -22.46 -8.85 -2.15
C ASP A 56 -21.29 -8.87 -1.16
N THR A 57 -20.54 -9.97 -1.10
CA THR A 57 -19.28 -10.04 -0.37
C THR A 57 -18.15 -9.45 -1.21
N ALA A 58 -17.38 -8.53 -0.62
CA ALA A 58 -16.13 -8.02 -1.18
C ALA A 58 -15.06 -8.01 -0.09
N LEU A 59 -14.07 -8.87 -0.22
CA LEU A 59 -12.93 -8.98 0.70
C LEU A 59 -11.65 -8.52 0.00
N GLN A 60 -10.63 -8.22 0.81
CA GLN A 60 -9.27 -7.96 0.35
C GLN A 60 -8.29 -8.70 1.25
N ASN A 61 -7.12 -9.06 0.72
CA ASN A 61 -6.02 -9.59 1.51
C ASN A 61 -5.18 -8.45 2.10
N PRO A 62 -5.15 -8.23 3.43
CA PRO A 62 -4.35 -7.16 4.04
C PRO A 62 -2.83 -7.35 3.86
N LEU A 63 -2.36 -8.56 3.54
CA LEU A 63 -0.94 -8.81 3.23
C LEU A 63 -0.53 -8.19 1.88
N ASP A 64 -1.47 -7.96 0.96
CA ASP A 64 -1.20 -7.30 -0.31
C ASP A 64 -0.81 -5.84 -0.11
N TYR A 65 -1.34 -5.17 0.92
CA TYR A 65 -0.92 -3.81 1.28
C TYR A 65 0.55 -3.79 1.71
N ILE A 66 0.98 -4.78 2.51
CA ILE A 66 2.37 -4.91 2.97
C ILE A 66 3.29 -5.22 1.79
N GLU A 67 2.87 -6.10 0.89
CA GLU A 67 3.61 -6.42 -0.32
C GLU A 67 3.73 -5.21 -1.25
N ALA A 68 2.67 -4.43 -1.39
CA ALA A 68 2.68 -3.21 -2.17
C ALA A 68 3.67 -2.19 -1.60
N LEU A 69 3.74 -2.01 -0.27
CA LEU A 69 4.76 -1.16 0.37
C LEU A 69 6.18 -1.63 0.06
N ARG A 70 6.43 -2.95 0.15
CA ARG A 70 7.73 -3.57 -0.11
C ARG A 70 8.17 -3.39 -1.57
N LYS A 71 7.23 -3.41 -2.51
CA LYS A 71 7.51 -3.23 -3.94
C LYS A 71 7.63 -1.77 -4.35
N THR A 72 6.68 -0.94 -3.94
CA THR A 72 6.57 0.44 -4.42
C THR A 72 7.64 1.34 -3.81
N THR A 73 7.91 1.24 -2.51
CA THR A 73 8.84 2.16 -1.82
C THR A 73 10.27 2.11 -2.39
N PRO A 74 10.92 0.94 -2.55
CA PRO A 74 12.26 0.88 -3.12
C PRO A 74 12.29 1.27 -4.60
N ALA A 75 11.27 0.88 -5.38
CA ALA A 75 11.14 1.24 -6.79
C ALA A 75 11.04 2.77 -6.95
N LEU A 76 10.26 3.41 -6.09
CA LEU A 76 10.04 4.84 -6.04
C LEU A 76 11.34 5.61 -5.73
N LEU A 77 12.07 5.20 -4.69
CA LEU A 77 13.35 5.82 -4.33
C LEU A 77 14.40 5.66 -5.43
N LYS A 78 14.48 4.47 -6.05
CA LYS A 78 15.38 4.20 -7.17
C LYS A 78 15.05 5.09 -8.37
N LYS A 79 13.76 5.21 -8.72
CA LYS A 79 13.30 6.03 -9.85
C LYS A 79 13.53 7.52 -9.62
N GLY A 80 13.23 8.00 -8.41
CA GLY A 80 13.47 9.40 -8.00
C GLY A 80 14.93 9.75 -7.72
N ARG A 81 15.83 8.75 -7.69
CA ARG A 81 17.25 8.91 -7.33
C ARG A 81 17.45 9.60 -5.96
N VAL A 82 16.56 9.30 -5.02
CA VAL A 82 16.54 9.88 -3.67
C VAL A 82 17.05 8.85 -2.65
N LYS A 83 17.88 9.31 -1.71
CA LYS A 83 18.32 8.50 -0.56
C LYS A 83 17.23 8.48 0.50
N SER A 84 17.05 7.34 1.17
CA SER A 84 16.09 7.18 2.26
C SER A 84 16.25 8.24 3.36
N ASP A 85 17.48 8.64 3.68
CA ASP A 85 17.80 9.64 4.71
C ASP A 85 17.28 11.06 4.39
N ASP A 86 16.87 11.29 3.14
CA ASP A 86 16.27 12.55 2.71
C ASP A 86 14.73 12.49 2.71
N VAL A 87 14.12 11.34 2.99
CA VAL A 87 12.68 11.20 3.21
C VAL A 87 12.38 11.49 4.68
N ILE A 88 11.54 12.49 4.93
CA ILE A 88 11.24 13.01 6.28
C ILE A 88 9.83 12.64 6.77
N GLY A 89 9.03 11.98 5.95
CA GLY A 89 7.67 11.58 6.32
C GLY A 89 7.04 10.64 5.29
N VAL A 90 6.10 9.84 5.79
CA VAL A 90 5.26 8.95 4.99
C VAL A 90 3.81 9.21 5.38
N GLY A 91 2.95 9.42 4.39
CA GLY A 91 1.50 9.52 4.55
C GLY A 91 0.80 8.43 3.75
N THR A 92 -0.38 8.03 4.22
CA THR A 92 -1.21 7.05 3.53
C THR A 92 -2.63 7.59 3.38
N ASP A 93 -3.26 7.29 2.26
CA ASP A 93 -4.69 7.38 2.07
C ASP A 93 -5.23 6.01 1.64
N PHE A 94 -6.49 5.75 1.95
CA PHE A 94 -7.10 4.43 1.79
C PHE A 94 -8.54 4.60 1.33
N THR A 95 -9.04 3.56 0.64
CA THR A 95 -10.48 3.34 0.52
C THR A 95 -11.16 3.39 1.90
N ALA A 96 -12.27 4.10 1.98
CA ALA A 96 -12.97 4.31 3.24
C ALA A 96 -13.74 3.06 3.67
N CYS A 97 -13.80 2.78 4.97
CA CYS A 97 -14.53 1.66 5.57
C CYS A 97 -14.01 0.25 5.20
N THR A 98 -12.78 0.14 4.70
CA THR A 98 -12.10 -1.15 4.51
C THR A 98 -11.53 -1.62 5.86
N VAL A 99 -12.31 -2.43 6.58
CA VAL A 99 -11.99 -2.85 7.95
C VAL A 99 -11.24 -4.17 8.00
N VAL A 100 -10.24 -4.27 8.90
CA VAL A 100 -9.44 -5.48 9.10
C VAL A 100 -9.52 -5.90 10.57
N PRO A 101 -10.15 -7.03 10.91
CA PRO A 101 -10.08 -7.56 12.26
C PRO A 101 -8.66 -8.05 12.55
N CYS A 102 -8.09 -7.58 13.67
CA CYS A 102 -6.71 -7.85 14.04
C CYS A 102 -6.56 -8.17 15.53
N LYS A 103 -5.46 -8.83 15.88
CA LYS A 103 -4.99 -8.93 17.26
C LYS A 103 -4.56 -7.55 17.76
N ARG A 104 -4.35 -7.43 19.07
CA ARG A 104 -3.79 -6.22 19.71
C ARG A 104 -2.44 -5.77 19.14
N ASP A 105 -1.65 -6.70 18.60
CA ASP A 105 -0.35 -6.41 17.98
C ASP A 105 -0.46 -5.97 16.50
N GLY A 106 -1.67 -5.83 15.97
CA GLY A 106 -1.90 -5.44 14.57
C GLY A 106 -1.87 -6.59 13.57
N THR A 107 -1.58 -7.82 13.99
CA THR A 107 -1.62 -8.98 13.07
C THR A 107 -3.07 -9.22 12.60
N PRO A 108 -3.33 -9.27 11.29
CA PRO A 108 -4.65 -9.63 10.76
C PRO A 108 -5.06 -11.04 11.18
N LEU A 109 -6.32 -11.25 11.57
CA LEU A 109 -6.77 -12.58 12.02
C LEU A 109 -6.65 -13.66 10.94
N MET A 110 -6.78 -13.29 9.66
CA MET A 110 -6.58 -14.22 8.53
C MET A 110 -5.15 -14.76 8.43
N ALA A 111 -4.15 -14.05 8.99
CA ALA A 111 -2.75 -14.45 8.93
C ALA A 111 -2.35 -15.41 10.06
N LEU A 112 -3.30 -15.79 10.91
CA LEU A 112 -3.11 -16.79 11.95
C LEU A 112 -3.11 -18.20 11.33
N LYS A 113 -2.28 -19.07 11.87
CA LYS A 113 -2.20 -20.48 11.49
C LYS A 113 -3.17 -21.33 12.30
#